data_AF-A0A6D2K149-F1
#
_entry.id   AF-A0A6D2K149-F1
#
_cell.length_a   1.000
_cell.length_b   1.000
_cell.length_c   1.000
_cell.angle_alpha   90.00
_cell.angle_beta   90.00
_cell.angle_gamma   90.00
#
_symmetry.space_group_name_H-M   'P 1'
#
loop_
_entity.id
_entity.type
_entity.pdbx_description
1 polymer ?
#
loop_
_entity_poly.entity_id
_entity_poly.type
_entity_poly.pdbx_seq_one_letter_code
_entity_poly.pdbx_strand_id
1 'polypeptide(L)'
;MEAALCVCVFKLVACFVVSFWREVKRSEKGSQNSKESTGEERERERVDGGYEGGDNLENFLRVSKEQPPVAKFVLRVSNVGPNRRFYISPVYDKLIRTIDDCVWHVDSSFHGRFTIDFEFLELKISPLNGGEASPVWPNDATMQSISTQTTLKCLSRMLEESILSDVTIHTADGTLSAHKAILSASSNVFQSMFHHDLKEKESSTIHIDDMSRESCMALLSYLYGNITQEDFWKHRLALLGAANKYDITDLKAACEESLMEDINSGNVLERLQDAWLYQLEKLKKGCLMYLFDFGKIYDVRDEISGFFRQADRDLMLEMFQEVLSVWKPV
;
A
#
# COMPACT_ATOMS: atom_id res chain seq x y z
N MET A 1 59.24 5.13 9.66
CA MET A 1 57.86 4.66 9.50
C MET A 1 57.11 5.03 10.75
N GLU A 2 56.41 6.16 10.72
CA GLU A 2 55.31 6.46 11.63
C GLU A 2 54.42 7.44 10.85
N ALA A 3 53.33 6.92 10.29
CA ALA A 3 52.36 7.72 9.58
C ALA A 3 51.62 8.57 10.62
N ALA A 4 51.71 9.89 10.49
CA ALA A 4 50.94 10.82 11.30
C ALA A 4 49.44 10.65 10.97
N LEU A 5 48.73 9.87 11.78
CA LEU A 5 47.27 9.85 11.81
C LEU A 5 46.80 11.22 12.31
N CYS A 6 46.26 12.04 11.41
CA CYS A 6 45.55 13.25 11.80
C CYS A 6 44.14 12.86 12.25
N VAL A 7 43.87 12.84 13.56
CA VAL A 7 42.54 12.59 14.09
C VAL A 7 41.77 13.91 14.12
N CYS A 8 40.90 14.14 13.13
CA CYS A 8 39.93 15.23 13.17
C CYS A 8 38.60 14.72 13.74
N VAL A 9 38.27 15.14 14.96
CA VAL A 9 36.97 14.85 15.60
C VAL A 9 35.99 15.96 15.22
N PHE A 10 34.90 15.64 14.52
CA PHE A 10 33.85 16.60 14.17
C PHE A 10 32.55 16.29 14.94
N LYS A 11 31.96 17.32 15.58
CA LYS A 11 30.62 17.23 16.19
C LYS A 11 29.57 17.64 15.15
N LEU A 12 28.99 16.68 14.43
CA LEU A 12 28.17 16.97 13.23
C LEU A 12 26.72 17.38 13.47
N VAL A 13 26.12 17.06 14.62
CA VAL A 13 24.66 17.22 14.77
C VAL A 13 24.23 18.70 14.70
N ALA A 14 25.06 19.63 15.18
CA ALA A 14 24.73 21.07 15.17
C ALA A 14 24.76 21.70 13.76
N CYS A 15 25.64 21.24 12.86
CA CYS A 15 25.70 21.75 11.49
C CYS A 15 24.62 21.12 10.58
N PHE A 16 24.22 19.88 10.86
CA PHE A 16 23.23 19.15 10.08
C PHE A 16 21.86 19.83 10.11
N VAL A 17 21.42 20.31 11.28
CA VAL A 17 20.12 20.99 11.45
C VAL A 17 20.11 22.38 10.83
N VAL A 18 21.20 23.15 10.98
CA VAL A 18 21.28 24.54 10.49
C VAL A 18 21.41 24.63 8.97
N SER A 19 22.16 23.71 8.34
CA SER A 19 22.29 23.68 6.89
C SER A 19 21.05 23.09 6.21
N PHE A 20 20.42 22.06 6.80
CA PHE A 20 19.19 21.47 6.28
C PHE A 20 18.03 22.47 6.28
N TRP A 21 17.83 23.23 7.37
CA TRP A 21 16.82 24.29 7.40
C TRP A 21 17.12 25.47 6.47
N ARG A 22 18.39 25.77 6.18
CA ARG A 22 18.76 26.77 5.16
C ARG A 22 18.34 26.33 3.75
N GLU A 23 18.43 25.05 3.44
CA GLU A 23 18.11 24.50 2.13
C GLU A 23 16.59 24.33 1.94
N VAL A 24 15.87 23.86 2.96
CA VAL A 24 14.40 23.82 2.99
C VAL A 24 13.81 25.24 2.83
N LYS A 25 14.37 26.23 3.54
CA LYS A 25 13.92 27.63 3.44
C LYS A 25 14.31 28.29 2.11
N ARG A 26 15.34 27.79 1.40
CA ARG A 26 15.66 28.19 0.01
C ARG A 26 14.69 27.59 -0.99
N SER A 27 14.28 26.34 -0.79
CA SER A 27 13.29 25.65 -1.64
C SER A 27 11.91 26.31 -1.53
N GLU A 28 11.48 26.65 -0.30
CA GLU A 28 10.22 27.38 -0.07
C GLU A 28 10.24 28.82 -0.63
N LYS A 29 11.35 29.56 -0.46
CA LYS A 29 11.50 30.90 -1.05
C LYS A 29 11.66 30.88 -2.58
N GLY A 30 12.22 29.82 -3.14
CA GLY A 30 12.33 29.61 -4.59
C GLY A 30 10.98 29.39 -5.28
N SER A 31 9.95 28.99 -4.53
CA SER A 31 8.58 28.80 -5.03
C SER A 31 7.71 30.06 -4.89
N GLN A 32 8.16 31.10 -4.18
CA GLN A 32 7.41 32.35 -3.96
C GLN A 32 7.96 33.60 -4.66
N ASN A 33 9.16 33.59 -5.26
CA ASN A 33 9.67 34.74 -6.02
C ASN A 33 9.53 34.55 -7.53
N SER A 34 8.31 34.73 -8.02
CA SER A 34 8.06 35.20 -9.39
C SER A 34 7.19 36.45 -9.34
N LYS A 35 7.77 37.57 -8.86
CA LYS A 35 7.35 38.92 -9.23
C LYS A 35 8.35 39.98 -8.75
N GLU A 36 8.65 40.85 -9.69
CA GLU A 36 9.20 42.21 -9.55
C GLU A 36 10.69 42.43 -9.28
N SER A 37 11.11 43.55 -9.85
CA SER A 37 12.41 43.93 -10.36
C SER A 37 13.08 44.99 -9.51
N THR A 38 14.38 45.20 -9.77
CA THR A 38 15.16 46.44 -9.58
C THR A 38 15.36 46.96 -8.15
N GLY A 39 16.64 47.08 -7.74
CA GLY A 39 17.06 47.92 -6.61
C GLY A 39 18.22 47.31 -5.83
N GLU A 40 19.40 47.92 -5.93
CA GLU A 40 20.48 47.72 -4.97
C GLU A 40 20.02 48.17 -3.58
N GLU A 41 20.11 47.32 -2.56
CA GLU A 41 20.24 47.83 -1.19
C GLU A 41 21.00 46.86 -0.29
N ARG A 42 22.07 47.38 0.32
CA ARG A 42 22.83 46.73 1.38
C ARG A 42 22.03 46.82 2.67
N GLU A 43 21.54 45.70 3.19
CA GLU A 43 21.03 45.66 4.56
C GLU A 43 21.88 44.75 5.45
N ARG A 44 22.53 45.40 6.43
CA ARG A 44 22.99 44.78 7.66
C ARG A 44 21.78 44.67 8.57
N GLU A 45 21.30 43.46 8.83
CA GLU A 45 20.36 43.23 9.92
C GLU A 45 21.02 42.49 11.09
N ARG A 46 21.04 43.18 12.23
CA ARG A 46 21.08 42.57 13.56
C ARG A 46 19.77 41.80 13.73
N VAL A 47 19.86 40.53 14.10
CA VAL A 47 18.70 39.78 14.59
C VAL A 47 18.82 39.67 16.11
N ASP A 48 17.93 40.42 16.77
CA ASP A 48 17.63 40.32 18.19
C ASP A 48 16.47 39.31 18.36
N GLY A 49 16.57 38.49 19.42
CA GLY A 49 15.52 37.69 20.09
C GLY A 49 14.39 36.98 19.32
N GLY A 50 14.34 35.64 19.42
CA GLY A 50 13.11 34.84 19.28
C GLY A 50 13.29 33.46 18.66
N TYR A 51 13.72 32.46 19.45
CA TYR A 51 13.88 31.07 19.03
C TYR A 51 12.58 30.27 19.24
N GLU A 52 11.93 29.82 18.16
CA GLU A 52 10.99 28.68 18.14
C GLU A 52 11.56 27.57 17.23
N GLY A 53 12.79 27.12 17.52
CA GLY A 53 13.49 26.06 16.78
C GLY A 53 13.85 24.83 17.63
N GLY A 54 13.44 24.80 18.90
CA GLY A 54 13.81 23.77 19.88
C GLY A 54 13.05 22.45 19.73
N ASP A 55 11.74 22.52 19.49
CA ASP A 55 10.84 21.36 19.59
C ASP A 55 11.08 20.29 18.51
N ASN A 56 11.52 20.71 17.32
CA ASN A 56 11.80 19.79 16.22
C ASN A 56 13.14 19.04 16.38
N LEU A 57 14.11 19.64 17.08
CA LEU A 57 15.39 19.01 17.38
C LEU A 57 15.26 17.96 18.49
N GLU A 58 14.47 18.27 19.53
CA GLU A 58 14.14 17.30 20.59
C GLU A 58 13.36 16.11 20.04
N ASN A 59 12.42 16.33 19.10
CA ASN A 59 11.68 15.25 18.47
C ASN A 59 12.56 14.35 17.59
N PHE A 60 13.50 14.89 16.81
CA PHE A 60 14.45 14.08 16.04
C PHE A 60 15.43 13.31 16.95
N LEU A 61 15.91 13.92 18.03
CA LEU A 61 16.75 13.24 19.03
C LEU A 61 15.97 12.17 19.82
N ARG A 62 14.66 12.35 20.03
CA ARG A 62 13.76 11.30 20.58
C ARG A 62 13.63 10.13 19.61
N VAL A 63 13.35 10.41 18.33
CA VAL A 63 13.26 9.37 17.29
C VAL A 63 14.61 8.64 17.13
N SER A 64 15.73 9.35 17.19
CA SER A 64 17.08 8.76 17.17
C SER A 64 17.40 7.86 18.37
N LYS A 65 16.81 8.11 19.54
CA LYS A 65 16.96 7.26 20.73
C LYS A 65 16.14 5.97 20.66
N GLU A 66 14.95 6.02 20.06
CA GLU A 66 14.05 4.86 19.96
C GLU A 66 14.27 4.05 18.65
N GLN A 67 14.65 4.72 17.56
CA GLN A 67 14.91 4.16 16.23
C GLN A 67 16.11 4.88 15.57
N PRO A 68 17.36 4.48 15.90
CA PRO A 68 18.53 5.14 15.36
C PRO A 68 18.63 4.98 13.84
N PRO A 69 18.83 6.08 13.07
CA PRO A 69 18.94 5.99 11.62
C PRO A 69 20.25 5.30 11.21
N VAL A 70 20.18 4.53 10.13
CA VAL A 70 21.34 3.98 9.42
C VAL A 70 21.66 4.91 8.25
N ALA A 71 22.87 5.47 8.26
CA ALA A 71 23.38 6.32 7.19
C ALA A 71 24.44 5.57 6.38
N LYS A 72 24.23 5.51 5.05
CA LYS A 72 25.29 5.21 4.09
C LYS A 72 25.75 6.48 3.42
N PHE A 73 27.05 6.76 3.48
CA PHE A 73 27.60 7.98 2.91
C PHE A 73 29.09 7.83 2.56
N VAL A 74 29.60 8.76 1.77
CA VAL A 74 31.04 8.93 1.52
C VAL A 74 31.49 10.33 1.96
N LEU A 75 32.72 10.41 2.44
CA LEU A 75 33.41 11.67 2.73
C LEU A 75 34.24 12.06 1.51
N ARG A 76 34.04 13.26 0.98
CA ARG A 76 34.89 13.83 -0.06
C ARG A 76 35.72 14.95 0.55
N VAL A 77 37.03 14.76 0.65
CA VAL A 77 37.95 15.79 1.14
C VAL A 77 38.69 16.40 -0.03
N SER A 78 38.68 17.73 -0.14
CA SER A 78 39.34 18.47 -1.21
C SER A 78 40.18 19.62 -0.65
N ASN A 79 41.35 19.89 -1.23
CA ASN A 79 42.18 21.04 -0.83
C ASN A 79 41.82 22.29 -1.65
N VAL A 80 41.79 23.45 -1.00
CA VAL A 80 41.59 24.75 -1.64
C VAL A 80 42.94 25.30 -2.10
N GLY A 81 43.37 24.93 -3.31
CA GLY A 81 44.63 25.42 -3.91
C GLY A 81 44.83 24.97 -5.37
N PRO A 82 45.91 25.44 -6.03
CA PRO A 82 46.18 25.15 -7.45
C PRO A 82 46.46 23.66 -7.73
N ASN A 83 46.93 22.90 -6.74
CA ASN A 83 47.01 21.43 -6.78
C ASN A 83 45.81 20.81 -6.04
N ARG A 84 44.63 20.84 -6.68
CA ARG A 84 43.43 20.19 -6.14
C ARG A 84 43.65 18.68 -6.05
N ARG A 85 43.87 18.19 -4.84
CA ARG A 85 43.80 16.76 -4.52
C ARG A 85 42.44 16.46 -3.94
N PHE A 86 41.87 15.34 -4.34
CA PHE A 86 40.61 14.81 -3.83
C PHE A 86 40.88 13.48 -3.17
N TYR A 87 40.30 13.30 -1.99
CA TYR A 87 40.19 12.01 -1.32
C TYR A 87 38.70 11.69 -1.20
N ILE A 88 38.32 10.49 -1.60
CA ILE A 88 36.98 9.96 -1.37
C ILE A 88 37.17 8.78 -0.43
N SER A 89 36.47 8.80 0.70
CA SER A 89 36.51 7.68 1.64
C SER A 89 35.85 6.44 1.06
N PRO A 90 36.09 5.25 1.62
CA PRO A 90 35.17 4.13 1.48
C PRO A 90 33.75 4.55 1.89
N VAL A 91 32.76 3.79 1.42
CA VAL A 91 31.37 3.96 1.88
C VAL A 91 31.31 3.59 3.35
N TYR A 92 30.89 4.54 4.17
CA TYR A 92 30.53 4.28 5.55
C TYR A 92 29.08 3.82 5.60
N ASP A 93 28.82 2.74 6.34
CA ASP A 93 27.47 2.25 6.67
C ASP A 93 27.37 2.19 8.20
N LYS A 94 26.64 3.15 8.79
CA LYS A 94 26.68 3.39 10.23
C LYS A 94 25.31 3.68 10.80
N LEU A 95 25.05 3.02 11.92
CA LEU A 95 23.92 3.31 12.78
C LEU A 95 24.28 4.49 13.69
N ILE A 96 23.49 5.56 13.63
CA ILE A 96 23.74 6.80 14.37
C ILE A 96 22.84 6.81 15.61
N ARG A 97 23.37 6.44 16.77
CA ARG A 97 22.62 6.46 18.05
C ARG A 97 22.95 7.70 18.88
N THR A 98 24.18 8.17 18.77
CA THR A 98 24.76 9.26 19.56
C THR A 98 25.70 10.11 18.72
N ILE A 99 26.06 11.29 19.23
CA ILE A 99 27.04 12.16 18.54
C ILE A 99 28.43 11.52 18.48
N ASP A 100 28.71 10.58 19.38
CA ASP A 100 29.98 9.86 19.46
C ASP A 100 30.11 8.80 18.35
N ASP A 101 28.98 8.36 17.77
CA ASP A 101 28.95 7.50 16.58
C ASP A 101 29.34 8.27 15.29
N CYS A 102 29.43 9.61 15.38
CA CYS A 102 29.74 10.50 14.26
C CYS A 102 31.21 10.92 14.23
N VAL A 103 32.13 10.01 14.57
CA VAL A 103 33.58 10.23 14.48
C VAL A 103 34.17 9.32 13.41
N TRP A 104 34.82 9.91 12.41
CA TRP A 104 35.41 9.16 11.30
C TRP A 104 36.85 9.57 11.06
N HIS A 105 37.71 8.57 10.93
CA HIS A 105 39.11 8.78 10.61
C HIS A 105 39.25 8.97 9.10
N VAL A 106 39.92 10.06 8.72
CA VAL A 106 40.27 10.31 7.32
C VAL A 106 41.79 10.29 7.21
N ASP A 107 42.33 9.18 6.72
CA ASP A 107 43.74 9.07 6.42
C ASP A 107 44.08 9.98 5.25
N SER A 108 44.57 11.17 5.57
CA SER A 108 44.88 12.15 4.55
C SER A 108 46.11 12.99 4.88
N SER A 109 46.94 13.18 3.85
CA SER A 109 48.14 14.04 3.89
C SER A 109 47.82 15.46 3.42
N PHE A 110 46.61 15.95 3.68
CA PHE A 110 46.23 17.32 3.32
C PHE A 110 46.91 18.31 4.25
N HIS A 111 47.62 19.27 3.65
CA HIS A 111 48.21 20.41 4.35
C HIS A 111 47.48 21.68 3.88
N GLY A 112 47.12 22.57 4.80
CA GLY A 112 46.42 23.82 4.49
C GLY A 112 44.90 23.73 4.62
N ARG A 113 44.17 24.63 3.96
CA ARG A 113 42.70 24.68 4.00
C ARG A 113 42.10 23.61 3.09
N PHE A 114 41.19 22.80 3.65
CA PHE A 114 40.46 21.78 2.92
C PHE A 114 38.95 21.90 3.20
N THR A 115 38.15 21.34 2.30
CA THR A 115 36.70 21.19 2.42
C THR A 115 36.40 19.70 2.54
N ILE A 116 35.50 19.34 3.47
CA ILE A 116 34.96 17.98 3.61
C ILE A 116 33.48 18.05 3.26
N ASP A 117 33.11 17.36 2.18
CA ASP A 117 31.72 17.19 1.76
C ASP A 117 31.21 15.81 2.18
N PHE A 118 29.96 15.76 2.64
CA PHE A 118 29.25 14.53 2.96
C PHE A 118 28.26 14.24 1.85
N GLU A 119 28.42 13.11 1.19
CA GLU A 119 27.46 12.64 0.19
C GLU A 119 26.72 11.43 0.73
N PHE A 120 25.47 11.62 1.10
CA PHE A 120 24.60 10.54 1.54
C PHE A 120 24.15 9.73 0.34
N LEU A 121 24.39 8.43 0.42
CA LEU A 121 23.89 7.45 -0.53
C LEU A 121 22.54 6.90 -0.06
N GLU A 122 22.36 6.73 1.25
CA GLU A 122 21.15 6.17 1.85
C GLU A 122 20.99 6.67 3.30
N LEU A 123 19.77 6.99 3.72
CA LEU A 123 19.46 7.29 5.12
C LEU A 123 18.13 6.62 5.49
N LYS A 124 18.20 5.58 6.33
CA LYS A 124 17.05 4.73 6.66
C LYS A 124 16.74 4.72 8.15
N ILE A 125 15.47 4.55 8.50
CA ILE A 125 15.02 4.26 9.86
C ILE A 125 14.42 2.85 9.87
N SER A 126 14.88 2.03 10.81
CA SER A 126 14.28 0.71 11.05
C SER A 126 13.08 0.85 11.99
N PRO A 127 11.90 0.36 11.61
CA PRO A 127 10.73 0.39 12.48
C PRO A 127 10.91 -0.55 13.69
N LEU A 128 10.40 -0.15 14.85
CA LEU A 128 10.47 -0.88 16.13
C LEU A 128 9.96 -2.34 16.05
N ASN A 129 9.07 -2.64 15.10
CA ASN A 129 8.38 -3.93 14.98
C ASN A 129 9.05 -4.91 13.99
N GLY A 130 10.33 -4.69 13.63
CA GLY A 130 11.09 -5.65 12.81
C GLY A 130 10.76 -5.64 11.32
N GLY A 131 10.30 -4.50 10.78
CA GLY A 131 10.06 -4.29 9.36
C GLY A 131 11.31 -3.83 8.59
N GLU A 132 11.19 -3.75 7.26
CA GLU A 132 12.26 -3.28 6.39
C GLU A 132 12.59 -1.80 6.65
N ALA A 133 13.87 -1.45 6.61
CA ALA A 133 14.34 -0.11 6.92
C ALA A 133 13.89 0.88 5.82
N SER A 134 13.09 1.87 6.20
CA SER A 134 12.46 2.83 5.29
C SER A 134 13.28 4.12 5.20
N PRO A 135 13.31 4.81 4.03
CA PRO A 135 14.00 6.09 3.93
C PRO A 135 13.43 7.11 4.94
N VAL A 136 14.31 7.92 5.54
CA VAL A 136 13.89 9.06 6.41
C VAL A 136 13.00 10.04 5.64
N TRP A 137 13.22 10.16 4.33
CA TRP A 137 12.54 11.12 3.48
C TRP A 137 11.24 10.53 2.93
N PRO A 138 10.15 11.32 2.88
CA PRO A 138 8.97 10.92 2.12
C PRO A 138 9.39 10.76 0.67
N ASN A 139 9.32 9.52 0.19
CA ASN A 139 9.46 9.23 -1.23
C ASN A 139 8.07 9.26 -1.88
N ASP A 140 8.04 9.16 -3.20
CA ASP A 140 6.78 9.17 -3.96
C ASP A 140 5.81 8.10 -3.48
N ALA A 141 6.31 6.92 -3.06
CA ALA A 141 5.48 5.85 -2.53
C ALA A 141 4.81 6.21 -1.18
N THR A 142 5.53 6.89 -0.28
CA THR A 142 4.98 7.38 0.98
C THR A 142 3.89 8.42 0.73
N MET A 143 4.15 9.39 -0.16
CA MET A 143 3.15 10.41 -0.51
C MET A 143 1.92 9.80 -1.19
N GLN A 144 2.11 8.84 -2.08
CA GLN A 144 1.03 8.12 -2.74
C GLN A 144 0.18 7.33 -1.73
N SER A 145 0.80 6.63 -0.78
CA SER A 145 0.09 5.91 0.28
C SER A 145 -0.78 6.84 1.13
N ILE A 146 -0.24 7.98 1.57
CA ILE A 146 -1.00 8.99 2.34
C ILE A 146 -2.15 9.56 1.52
N SER A 147 -1.92 9.88 0.26
CA SER A 147 -2.94 10.40 -0.65
C SER A 147 -4.06 9.38 -0.88
N THR A 148 -3.72 8.11 -1.12
CA THR A 148 -4.69 7.01 -1.27
C THR A 148 -5.53 6.84 -0.01
N GLN A 149 -4.91 6.76 1.18
CA GLN A 149 -5.64 6.63 2.45
C GLN A 149 -6.58 7.81 2.69
N THR A 150 -6.15 9.04 2.38
CA THR A 150 -6.99 10.23 2.53
C THR A 150 -8.18 10.19 1.55
N THR A 151 -7.95 9.74 0.31
CA THR A 151 -9.00 9.58 -0.70
C THR A 151 -10.02 8.53 -0.29
N LEU A 152 -9.57 7.36 0.16
CA LEU A 152 -10.46 6.28 0.65
C LEU A 152 -11.32 6.73 1.83
N LYS A 153 -10.76 7.52 2.77
CA LYS A 153 -11.56 8.11 3.87
C LYS A 153 -12.66 9.04 3.35
N CYS A 154 -12.37 9.85 2.33
CA CYS A 154 -13.39 10.70 1.72
C CYS A 154 -14.49 9.89 1.04
N LEU A 155 -14.13 8.84 0.28
CA LEU A 155 -15.09 7.94 -0.36
C LEU A 155 -15.96 7.20 0.68
N SER A 156 -15.35 6.66 1.73
CA SER A 156 -16.06 6.06 2.87
C SER A 156 -17.12 7.00 3.44
N ARG A 157 -16.73 8.26 3.68
CA ARG A 157 -17.64 9.28 4.21
C ARG A 157 -18.78 9.62 3.25
N MET A 158 -18.53 9.63 1.93
CA MET A 158 -19.59 9.82 0.94
C MET A 158 -20.66 8.72 1.04
N LEU A 159 -20.25 7.47 1.23
CA LEU A 159 -21.19 6.35 1.40
C LEU A 159 -21.94 6.42 2.73
N GLU A 160 -21.22 6.56 3.85
CA GLU A 160 -21.78 6.55 5.21
C GLU A 160 -22.75 7.71 5.48
N GLU A 161 -22.37 8.92 5.07
CA GLU A 161 -23.17 10.13 5.25
C GLU A 161 -24.10 10.41 4.04
N SER A 162 -24.06 9.56 3.01
CA SER A 162 -24.84 9.71 1.77
C SER A 162 -24.66 11.07 1.07
N ILE A 163 -23.45 11.66 1.16
CA ILE A 163 -23.13 12.99 0.63
C ILE A 163 -23.26 13.00 -0.89
N LEU A 164 -24.27 13.70 -1.41
CA LEU A 164 -24.55 13.81 -2.85
C LEU A 164 -24.84 12.47 -3.55
N SER A 165 -25.40 11.51 -2.81
CA SER A 165 -25.92 10.28 -3.42
C SER A 165 -26.99 10.59 -4.47
N ASP A 166 -26.91 9.91 -5.60
CA ASP A 166 -27.73 10.16 -6.80
C ASP A 166 -28.40 8.89 -7.34
N VAL A 167 -28.29 7.77 -6.61
CA VAL A 167 -29.01 6.53 -6.87
C VAL A 167 -29.45 5.84 -5.57
N THR A 168 -30.67 5.29 -5.59
CA THR A 168 -31.21 4.43 -4.53
C THR A 168 -31.20 2.98 -4.99
N ILE A 169 -30.67 2.10 -4.16
CA ILE A 169 -30.61 0.66 -4.38
C ILE A 169 -31.67 0.01 -3.50
N HIS A 170 -32.63 -0.67 -4.09
CA HIS A 170 -33.55 -1.55 -3.37
C HIS A 170 -32.93 -2.94 -3.25
N THR A 171 -32.83 -3.44 -2.03
CA THR A 171 -32.39 -4.80 -1.70
C THR A 171 -33.58 -5.66 -1.32
N ALA A 172 -33.36 -6.95 -1.07
CA ALA A 172 -34.42 -7.88 -0.68
C ALA A 172 -35.24 -7.42 0.54
N ASP A 173 -34.61 -6.67 1.45
CA ASP A 173 -35.11 -6.33 2.78
C ASP A 173 -34.86 -4.86 3.18
N GLY A 174 -34.48 -3.99 2.24
CA GLY A 174 -34.21 -2.59 2.56
C GLY A 174 -33.79 -1.73 1.38
N THR A 175 -33.25 -0.56 1.70
CA THR A 175 -32.75 0.40 0.72
C THR A 175 -31.40 0.96 1.13
N LEU A 176 -30.57 1.29 0.15
CA LEU A 176 -29.26 1.94 0.32
C LEU A 176 -29.11 3.09 -0.66
N SER A 177 -28.35 4.11 -0.29
CA SER A 177 -27.99 5.22 -1.17
C SER A 177 -26.56 5.05 -1.66
N ALA A 178 -26.31 5.38 -2.92
CA ALA A 178 -24.99 5.28 -3.54
C ALA A 178 -24.79 6.36 -4.62
N HIS A 179 -23.68 6.26 -5.34
CA HIS A 179 -23.27 7.19 -6.38
C HIS A 179 -23.12 6.46 -7.72
N LYS A 180 -23.87 6.87 -8.74
CA LYS A 180 -23.80 6.33 -10.11
C LYS A 180 -22.38 6.38 -10.65
N ALA A 181 -21.65 7.46 -10.35
CA ALA A 181 -20.26 7.64 -10.79
C ALA A 181 -19.33 6.55 -10.26
N ILE A 182 -19.42 6.20 -8.97
CA ILE A 182 -18.59 5.16 -8.36
C ILE A 182 -18.99 3.79 -8.92
N LEU A 183 -20.29 3.48 -8.93
CA LEU A 183 -20.80 2.21 -9.47
C LEU A 183 -20.39 2.01 -10.94
N SER A 184 -20.51 3.05 -11.77
CA SER A 184 -20.12 3.02 -13.19
C SER A 184 -18.61 2.87 -13.38
N ALA A 185 -17.80 3.54 -12.56
CA ALA A 185 -16.35 3.42 -12.63
C ALA A 185 -15.86 2.03 -12.22
N SER A 186 -16.59 1.36 -11.34
CA SER A 186 -16.27 0.01 -10.87
C SER A 186 -16.82 -1.13 -11.74
N SER A 187 -17.77 -0.84 -12.65
CA SER A 187 -18.47 -1.87 -13.42
C SER A 187 -19.02 -1.32 -14.73
N ASN A 188 -18.65 -1.98 -15.84
CA ASN A 188 -19.21 -1.70 -17.16
C ASN A 188 -20.72 -1.98 -17.23
N VAL A 189 -21.21 -2.93 -16.42
CA VAL A 189 -22.64 -3.25 -16.33
C VAL A 189 -23.40 -2.10 -15.69
N PHE A 190 -22.94 -1.57 -14.56
CA PHE A 190 -23.53 -0.38 -13.95
C PHE A 190 -23.39 0.84 -14.86
N GLN A 191 -22.24 1.03 -15.51
CA GLN A 191 -22.05 2.12 -16.47
C GLN A 191 -23.11 2.08 -17.58
N SER A 192 -23.31 0.91 -18.19
CA SER A 192 -24.31 0.69 -19.24
C SER A 192 -25.73 0.92 -18.72
N MET A 193 -26.03 0.43 -17.52
CA MET A 193 -27.33 0.60 -16.84
C MET A 193 -27.70 2.07 -16.66
N PHE A 194 -26.73 2.95 -16.37
CA PHE A 194 -26.99 4.38 -16.16
C PHE A 194 -26.85 5.26 -17.41
N HIS A 195 -26.17 4.79 -18.46
CA HIS A 195 -25.98 5.56 -19.70
C HIS A 195 -27.15 5.44 -20.68
N HIS A 196 -27.70 4.24 -20.84
CA HIS A 196 -28.80 4.01 -21.77
C HIS A 196 -30.13 4.60 -21.25
N ASP A 197 -31.03 4.97 -22.16
CA ASP A 197 -32.39 5.47 -21.84
C ASP A 197 -33.28 4.32 -21.33
N LEU A 198 -32.87 3.74 -20.20
CA LEU A 198 -33.58 2.72 -19.46
C LEU A 198 -34.24 3.36 -18.23
N LYS A 199 -35.22 2.66 -17.64
CA LYS A 199 -36.01 3.16 -16.50
C LYS A 199 -35.15 3.60 -15.33
N GLU A 200 -33.99 2.98 -15.16
CA GLU A 200 -33.00 3.22 -14.11
C GLU A 200 -32.35 4.61 -14.24
N LYS A 201 -32.19 5.12 -15.47
CA LYS A 201 -31.69 6.47 -15.74
C LYS A 201 -32.68 7.55 -15.30
N GLU A 202 -33.98 7.35 -15.55
CA GLU A 202 -35.05 8.30 -15.21
C GLU A 202 -35.46 8.24 -13.74
N SER A 203 -35.48 7.03 -13.15
CA SER A 203 -35.94 6.81 -11.78
C SER A 203 -34.85 6.98 -10.71
N SER A 204 -33.57 7.03 -11.11
CA SER A 204 -32.42 7.01 -10.19
C SER A 204 -32.51 5.88 -9.16
N THR A 205 -33.08 4.74 -9.57
CA THR A 205 -33.38 3.62 -8.69
C THR A 205 -32.96 2.32 -9.39
N ILE A 206 -32.31 1.42 -8.64
CA ILE A 206 -31.96 0.07 -9.12
C ILE A 206 -32.42 -0.99 -8.12
N HIS A 207 -32.70 -2.19 -8.61
CA HIS A 207 -33.16 -3.32 -7.81
C HIS A 207 -32.11 -4.43 -7.78
N ILE A 208 -31.69 -4.81 -6.58
CA ILE A 208 -30.75 -5.90 -6.29
C ILE A 208 -31.44 -6.85 -5.30
N ASP A 209 -32.49 -7.50 -5.79
CA ASP A 209 -33.38 -8.35 -4.98
C ASP A 209 -32.72 -9.67 -4.55
N ASP A 210 -31.57 -10.02 -5.14
CA ASP A 210 -30.76 -11.20 -4.84
C ASP A 210 -29.76 -11.00 -3.68
N MET A 211 -29.76 -9.83 -3.04
CA MET A 211 -28.90 -9.54 -1.88
C MET A 211 -29.71 -8.97 -0.71
N SER A 212 -29.32 -9.36 0.52
CA SER A 212 -29.74 -8.63 1.71
C SER A 212 -29.11 -7.24 1.75
N ARG A 213 -29.69 -6.35 2.55
CA ARG A 213 -29.16 -5.00 2.78
C ARG A 213 -27.72 -5.03 3.29
N GLU A 214 -27.39 -5.93 4.21
CA GLU A 214 -26.03 -6.05 4.76
C GLU A 214 -25.04 -6.55 3.70
N SER A 215 -25.43 -7.52 2.88
CA SER A 215 -24.57 -8.06 1.83
C SER A 215 -24.35 -7.04 0.72
N CYS A 216 -25.38 -6.27 0.36
CA CYS A 216 -25.27 -5.17 -0.58
C CYS A 216 -24.43 -4.01 0.00
N MET A 217 -24.55 -3.72 1.30
CA MET A 217 -23.65 -2.77 1.97
C MET A 217 -22.21 -3.25 1.90
N ALA A 218 -21.92 -4.54 2.10
CA ALA A 218 -20.56 -5.06 1.93
C ALA A 218 -20.03 -4.87 0.49
N LEU A 219 -20.88 -5.05 -0.53
CA LEU A 219 -20.51 -4.76 -1.92
C LEU A 219 -20.16 -3.28 -2.09
N LEU A 220 -21.01 -2.37 -1.60
CA LEU A 220 -20.71 -0.94 -1.64
C LEU A 220 -19.43 -0.64 -0.87
N SER A 221 -19.24 -1.20 0.32
CA SER A 221 -18.02 -0.95 1.08
C SER A 221 -16.76 -1.40 0.34
N TYR A 222 -16.83 -2.47 -0.44
CA TYR A 222 -15.73 -2.86 -1.32
C TYR A 222 -15.47 -1.81 -2.40
N LEU A 223 -16.53 -1.35 -3.09
CA LEU A 223 -16.41 -0.36 -4.17
C LEU A 223 -15.92 1.02 -3.71
N TYR A 224 -16.21 1.40 -2.46
CA TYR A 224 -15.74 2.65 -1.85
C TYR A 224 -14.41 2.47 -1.10
N GLY A 225 -13.90 1.24 -1.04
CA GLY A 225 -12.59 0.91 -0.46
C GLY A 225 -12.52 1.02 1.06
N ASN A 226 -13.63 0.76 1.76
CA ASN A 226 -13.71 0.72 3.23
C ASN A 226 -14.20 -0.63 3.79
N ILE A 227 -14.29 -1.68 2.97
CA ILE A 227 -14.65 -3.03 3.42
C ILE A 227 -13.64 -3.58 4.44
N THR A 228 -14.16 -4.20 5.50
CA THR A 228 -13.35 -4.91 6.49
C THR A 228 -13.18 -6.39 6.10
N GLN A 229 -12.12 -7.04 6.59
CA GLN A 229 -11.92 -8.47 6.35
C GLN A 229 -13.08 -9.31 6.92
N GLU A 230 -13.63 -8.93 8.07
CA GLU A 230 -14.76 -9.60 8.70
C GLU A 230 -16.01 -9.54 7.81
N ASP A 231 -16.38 -8.35 7.33
CA ASP A 231 -17.53 -8.18 6.44
C ASP A 231 -17.32 -8.90 5.11
N PHE A 232 -16.11 -8.83 4.55
CA PHE A 232 -15.78 -9.55 3.33
C PHE A 232 -15.97 -11.06 3.50
N TRP A 233 -15.40 -11.66 4.54
CA TRP A 233 -15.53 -13.10 4.80
C TRP A 233 -16.97 -13.53 5.06
N LYS A 234 -17.71 -12.74 5.82
CA LYS A 234 -19.12 -13.00 6.13
C LYS A 234 -20.01 -12.99 4.88
N HIS A 235 -19.70 -12.11 3.91
CA HIS A 235 -20.55 -11.88 2.74
C HIS A 235 -19.97 -12.41 1.41
N ARG A 236 -18.79 -13.07 1.43
CA ARG A 236 -18.03 -13.45 0.21
C ARG A 236 -18.80 -14.22 -0.86
N LEU A 237 -19.77 -15.07 -0.50
CA LEU A 237 -20.59 -15.79 -1.49
C LEU A 237 -21.58 -14.86 -2.21
N ALA A 238 -22.23 -13.96 -1.46
CA ALA A 238 -23.10 -12.93 -2.04
C ALA A 238 -22.28 -11.93 -2.89
N LEU A 239 -21.07 -11.57 -2.42
CA LEU A 239 -20.13 -10.74 -3.16
C LEU A 239 -19.68 -11.41 -4.46
N LEU A 240 -19.41 -12.72 -4.45
CA LEU A 240 -19.06 -13.47 -5.65
C LEU A 240 -20.18 -13.43 -6.69
N GLY A 241 -21.43 -13.68 -6.26
CA GLY A 241 -22.60 -13.58 -7.14
C GLY A 241 -22.75 -12.19 -7.75
N ALA A 242 -22.63 -11.14 -6.92
CA ALA A 242 -22.67 -9.75 -7.37
C ALA A 242 -21.51 -9.41 -8.32
N ALA A 243 -20.29 -9.84 -8.01
CA ALA A 243 -19.11 -9.60 -8.83
C ALA A 243 -19.25 -10.22 -10.21
N ASN A 244 -19.82 -11.43 -10.30
CA ASN A 244 -20.10 -12.05 -11.59
C ASN A 244 -21.24 -11.35 -12.33
N LYS A 245 -22.33 -10.97 -11.64
CA LYS A 245 -23.50 -10.29 -12.22
C LYS A 245 -23.17 -8.91 -12.78
N TYR A 246 -22.33 -8.15 -12.07
CA TYR A 246 -21.95 -6.79 -12.43
C TYR A 246 -20.56 -6.69 -13.05
N ASP A 247 -19.93 -7.81 -13.42
CA ASP A 247 -18.62 -7.83 -14.09
C ASP A 247 -17.52 -7.05 -13.34
N ILE A 248 -17.39 -7.32 -12.03
CA ILE A 248 -16.38 -6.74 -11.15
C ILE A 248 -15.24 -7.76 -10.95
N THR A 249 -14.33 -7.83 -11.92
CA THR A 249 -13.30 -8.86 -12.02
C THR A 249 -12.40 -8.97 -10.79
N ASP A 250 -11.95 -7.85 -10.23
CA ASP A 250 -11.05 -7.85 -9.07
C ASP A 250 -11.74 -8.41 -7.80
N LEU A 251 -13.03 -8.11 -7.63
CA LEU A 251 -13.83 -8.68 -6.53
C LEU A 251 -14.05 -10.17 -6.72
N LYS A 252 -14.34 -10.61 -7.95
CA LYS A 252 -14.51 -12.02 -8.28
C LYS A 252 -13.23 -12.82 -7.99
N ALA A 253 -12.07 -12.30 -8.37
CA ALA A 253 -10.77 -12.90 -8.07
C ALA A 253 -10.47 -12.95 -6.56
N ALA A 254 -10.75 -11.86 -5.82
CA ALA A 254 -10.58 -11.84 -4.37
C ALA A 254 -11.49 -12.86 -3.65
N CYS A 255 -12.74 -13.03 -4.13
CA CYS A 255 -13.64 -14.05 -3.62
C CYS A 255 -13.13 -15.46 -3.93
N GLU A 256 -12.61 -15.72 -5.13
CA GLU A 256 -11.99 -17.00 -5.49
C GLU A 256 -10.83 -17.34 -4.56
N GLU A 257 -9.92 -16.39 -4.32
CA GLU A 257 -8.78 -16.58 -3.42
C GLU A 257 -9.23 -16.88 -1.98
N SER A 258 -10.16 -16.10 -1.44
CA SER A 258 -10.69 -16.33 -0.09
C SER A 258 -11.39 -17.69 0.04
N LEU A 259 -12.12 -18.14 -0.99
CA LEU A 259 -12.77 -19.46 -1.00
C LEU A 259 -11.78 -20.62 -1.18
N MET A 260 -10.53 -20.36 -1.59
CA MET A 260 -9.50 -21.41 -1.59
C MET A 260 -8.84 -21.60 -0.23
N GLU A 261 -8.79 -20.57 0.61
CA GLU A 261 -8.05 -20.59 1.88
C GLU A 261 -8.62 -21.56 2.93
N ASP A 262 -9.92 -21.81 2.92
CA ASP A 262 -10.63 -22.58 3.96
C ASP A 262 -11.47 -23.75 3.40
N ILE A 263 -11.01 -24.39 2.30
CA ILE A 263 -11.65 -25.59 1.74
C ILE A 263 -11.61 -26.73 2.76
N ASN A 264 -12.76 -27.36 2.99
CA ASN A 264 -12.88 -28.54 3.85
C ASN A 264 -14.05 -29.45 3.42
N SER A 265 -14.15 -30.64 4.01
CA SER A 265 -15.19 -31.63 3.68
C SER A 265 -16.62 -31.09 3.84
N GLY A 266 -16.87 -30.13 4.74
CA GLY A 266 -18.19 -29.55 4.94
C GLY A 266 -18.63 -28.55 3.87
N ASN A 267 -17.70 -27.99 3.08
CA ASN A 267 -18.01 -26.94 2.10
C ASN A 267 -17.53 -27.26 0.66
N VAL A 268 -16.69 -28.27 0.46
CA VAL A 268 -16.01 -28.52 -0.82
C VAL A 268 -16.98 -28.79 -1.99
N LEU A 269 -18.10 -29.48 -1.74
CA LEU A 269 -19.08 -29.77 -2.79
C LEU A 269 -19.84 -28.52 -3.24
N GLU A 270 -20.24 -27.67 -2.30
CA GLU A 270 -20.88 -26.38 -2.59
C GLU A 270 -19.90 -25.46 -3.34
N ARG A 271 -18.65 -25.37 -2.87
CA ARG A 271 -17.61 -24.59 -3.55
C ARG A 271 -17.29 -25.09 -4.95
N LEU A 272 -17.31 -26.41 -5.18
CA LEU A 272 -17.11 -26.97 -6.51
C LEU A 272 -18.26 -26.58 -7.45
N GLN A 273 -19.49 -26.58 -6.94
CA GLN A 273 -20.67 -26.10 -7.68
C GLN A 273 -20.55 -24.60 -8.01
N ASP A 274 -20.17 -23.78 -7.04
CA ASP A 274 -19.95 -22.34 -7.24
C ASP A 274 -18.82 -22.09 -8.23
N ALA A 275 -17.71 -22.84 -8.12
CA ALA A 275 -16.57 -22.71 -9.00
C ALA A 275 -16.94 -23.03 -10.46
N TRP A 276 -17.78 -24.03 -10.67
CA TRP A 276 -18.34 -24.32 -11.98
C TRP A 276 -19.26 -23.21 -12.48
N LEU A 277 -20.25 -22.81 -11.65
CA LEU A 277 -21.26 -21.82 -12.01
C LEU A 277 -20.64 -20.46 -12.38
N TYR A 278 -19.65 -20.02 -11.61
CA TYR A 278 -18.98 -18.74 -11.79
C TYR A 278 -17.67 -18.85 -12.58
N GLN A 279 -17.31 -20.01 -13.12
CA GLN A 279 -16.09 -20.22 -13.91
C GLN A 279 -14.81 -19.82 -13.16
N LEU A 280 -14.67 -20.30 -11.91
CA LEU A 280 -13.53 -20.07 -11.03
C LEU A 280 -12.54 -21.24 -11.12
N GLU A 281 -11.64 -21.18 -12.10
CA GLU A 281 -10.74 -22.29 -12.43
C GLU A 281 -9.78 -22.66 -11.30
N LYS A 282 -9.26 -21.69 -10.53
CA LYS A 282 -8.35 -21.98 -9.42
C LYS A 282 -9.11 -22.68 -8.30
N LEU A 283 -10.30 -22.19 -7.95
CA LEU A 283 -11.14 -22.81 -6.92
C LEU A 283 -11.59 -24.21 -7.33
N LYS A 284 -12.04 -24.39 -8.58
CA LYS A 284 -12.44 -25.70 -9.11
C LYS A 284 -11.30 -26.70 -8.98
N LYS A 285 -10.10 -26.33 -9.44
CA LYS A 285 -8.90 -27.18 -9.31
C LYS A 285 -8.55 -27.48 -7.85
N GLY A 286 -8.64 -26.49 -6.96
CA GLY A 286 -8.42 -26.68 -5.53
C GLY A 286 -9.41 -27.68 -4.91
N CYS A 287 -10.69 -27.59 -5.25
CA CYS A 287 -11.72 -28.53 -4.82
C CYS A 287 -11.47 -29.95 -5.34
N LEU A 288 -11.14 -30.11 -6.63
CA LEU A 288 -10.84 -31.42 -7.23
C LEU A 288 -9.59 -32.06 -6.60
N MET A 289 -8.53 -31.29 -6.40
CA MET A 289 -7.31 -31.74 -5.71
C MET A 289 -7.62 -32.16 -4.26
N TYR A 290 -8.43 -31.40 -3.54
CA TYR A 290 -8.85 -31.76 -2.20
C TYR A 290 -9.61 -33.10 -2.19
N LEU A 291 -10.58 -33.27 -3.07
CA LEU A 291 -11.42 -34.46 -3.13
C LEU A 291 -10.64 -35.71 -3.56
N PHE A 292 -9.89 -35.63 -4.65
CA PHE A 292 -9.32 -36.81 -5.31
C PHE A 292 -7.86 -37.05 -4.95
N ASP A 293 -7.01 -36.02 -5.02
CA ASP A 293 -5.57 -36.18 -4.77
C ASP A 293 -5.28 -36.39 -3.28
N PHE A 294 -5.99 -35.67 -2.40
CA PHE A 294 -5.89 -35.88 -0.94
C PHE A 294 -6.83 -36.98 -0.42
N GLY A 295 -7.62 -37.60 -1.31
CA GLY A 295 -8.53 -38.69 -0.96
C GLY A 295 -9.67 -38.29 -0.02
N LYS A 296 -10.02 -37.00 0.05
CA LYS A 296 -11.10 -36.49 0.91
C LYS A 296 -12.51 -36.78 0.40
N ILE A 297 -12.61 -37.40 -0.78
CA ILE A 297 -13.85 -37.94 -1.31
C ILE A 297 -14.58 -38.88 -0.34
N TYR A 298 -13.84 -39.60 0.53
CA TYR A 298 -14.44 -40.48 1.53
C TYR A 298 -15.13 -39.73 2.68
N ASP A 299 -14.70 -38.51 2.96
CA ASP A 299 -15.25 -37.67 4.03
C ASP A 299 -16.61 -37.05 3.62
N VAL A 300 -16.97 -37.11 2.34
CA VAL A 300 -18.22 -36.54 1.77
C VAL A 300 -19.11 -37.60 1.09
N ARG A 301 -18.93 -38.87 1.47
CA ARG A 301 -19.57 -40.01 0.80
C ARG A 301 -21.09 -39.95 0.82
N ASP A 302 -21.68 -39.46 1.90
CA ASP A 302 -23.13 -39.46 2.07
C ASP A 302 -23.77 -38.32 1.25
N GLU A 303 -23.07 -37.20 1.15
CA GLU A 303 -23.48 -35.98 0.47
C GLU A 303 -23.28 -36.04 -1.04
N ILE A 304 -22.25 -36.78 -1.52
CA ILE A 304 -21.88 -36.80 -2.94
C ILE A 304 -23.01 -37.31 -3.84
N SER A 305 -23.83 -38.23 -3.33
CA SER A 305 -25.00 -38.73 -4.05
C SER A 305 -26.06 -37.64 -4.26
N GLY A 306 -26.19 -36.72 -3.31
CA GLY A 306 -27.04 -35.54 -3.41
C GLY A 306 -26.49 -34.53 -4.40
N PHE A 307 -25.18 -34.30 -4.36
CA PHE A 307 -24.47 -33.44 -5.30
C PHE A 307 -24.68 -33.88 -6.76
N PHE A 308 -24.44 -35.16 -7.08
CA PHE A 308 -24.60 -35.67 -8.46
C PHE A 308 -26.04 -35.61 -9.00
N ARG A 309 -27.05 -35.48 -8.14
CA ARG A 309 -28.43 -35.28 -8.60
C ARG A 309 -28.69 -33.87 -9.13
N GLN A 310 -27.89 -32.89 -8.69
CA GLN A 310 -28.08 -31.47 -8.99
C GLN A 310 -26.98 -30.90 -9.89
N ALA A 311 -25.79 -31.51 -9.84
CA ALA A 311 -24.62 -31.05 -10.59
C ALA A 311 -24.85 -31.09 -12.10
N ASP A 312 -24.20 -30.16 -12.79
CA ASP A 312 -24.16 -30.13 -14.25
C ASP A 312 -23.48 -31.39 -14.81
N ARG A 313 -23.92 -31.85 -15.98
CA ARG A 313 -23.39 -33.07 -16.60
C ARG A 313 -21.92 -32.94 -16.96
N ASP A 314 -21.49 -31.77 -17.41
CA ASP A 314 -20.11 -31.57 -17.83
C ASP A 314 -19.19 -31.52 -16.61
N LEU A 315 -19.65 -30.91 -15.50
CA LEU A 315 -18.94 -30.96 -14.22
C LEU A 315 -18.78 -32.41 -13.71
N MET A 316 -19.84 -33.21 -13.79
CA MET A 316 -19.76 -34.62 -13.42
C MET A 316 -18.75 -35.39 -14.28
N LEU A 317 -18.75 -35.16 -15.59
CA LEU A 317 -17.78 -35.79 -16.51
C LEU A 317 -16.35 -35.39 -16.16
N GLU A 318 -16.10 -34.12 -15.84
CA GLU A 318 -14.78 -33.63 -15.39
C GLU A 318 -14.35 -34.33 -14.10
N MET A 319 -15.25 -34.47 -13.11
CA MET A 319 -14.96 -35.22 -11.89
C MET A 319 -14.62 -36.70 -12.17
N PHE A 320 -15.36 -37.37 -13.06
CA PHE A 320 -15.05 -38.75 -13.44
C PHE A 320 -13.69 -38.86 -14.13
N GLN A 321 -13.34 -37.91 -14.99
CA GLN A 321 -12.03 -37.87 -15.62
C GLN A 321 -10.92 -37.69 -14.59
N GLU A 322 -11.11 -36.87 -13.57
CA GLU A 322 -10.13 -36.73 -12.48
C GLU A 322 -9.98 -37.99 -11.64
N VAL A 323 -11.08 -38.69 -11.33
CA VAL A 323 -10.96 -40.00 -10.67
C VAL A 323 -10.09 -40.96 -11.48
N LEU A 324 -10.32 -41.04 -12.80
CA LEU A 324 -9.55 -41.90 -13.70
C LEU A 324 -8.08 -41.44 -13.84
N SER A 325 -7.80 -40.14 -13.71
CA SER A 325 -6.45 -39.59 -13.77
C SER A 325 -5.60 -40.03 -12.58
N VAL A 326 -6.21 -40.08 -11.39
CA VAL A 326 -5.62 -40.53 -10.12
C VAL A 326 -5.55 -42.06 -10.04
N TRP A 327 -6.55 -42.77 -10.55
CA TRP A 327 -6.59 -44.23 -10.67
C TRP A 327 -5.80 -44.73 -11.89
N LYS A 328 -4.49 -44.45 -11.96
CA LYS A 328 -3.61 -45.19 -12.86
C LYS A 328 -3.14 -46.47 -12.15
N PRO A 329 -3.59 -47.67 -12.55
CA PRO A 329 -3.07 -48.90 -12.00
C PRO A 329 -1.58 -49.00 -12.36
N VAL A 330 -0.73 -49.20 -11.34
CA VAL A 330 0.71 -49.47 -11.47
C VAL A 330 0.93 -50.84 -12.07
#